data_AF-A0A7C1R0U1-F1
#
_entry.id   AF-A0A7C1R0U1-F1
#
_cell.length_a   1.000
_cell.length_b   1.000
_cell.length_c   1.000
_cell.angle_alpha   90.00
_cell.angle_beta   90.00
_cell.angle_gamma   90.00
#
_symmetry.space_group_name_H-M   'P 1'
#
loop_
_entity.id
_entity.type
_entity.pdbx_description
1 polymer ?
#
loop_
_entity_poly.entity_id
_entity_poly.type
_entity_poly.pdbx_seq_one_letter_code
_entity_poly.pdbx_strand_id
1 'polypeptide(L)'
;MDNRKTTTWILIVIGIILLIWDIIVAANDMRGDTISEIARDTSYRLWLLPWSIGGIMGHLFWNKKDGGKWNVLAMIISSVVLIAANLVALHNELAIDLWVPLIVFVGGFVAGHFWWPQRAKKLN
;
A
#
# COMPACT_ATOMS: atom_id res chain seq x y z
N MET A 1 26.43 -4.29 12.57
CA MET A 1 25.40 -3.23 12.64
C MET A 1 24.05 -3.93 12.79
N ASP A 2 23.21 -3.54 13.75
CA ASP A 2 21.88 -4.16 13.91
C ASP A 2 20.90 -3.57 12.88
N ASN A 3 20.71 -4.28 11.78
CA ASN A 3 19.80 -3.88 10.71
C ASN A 3 18.39 -3.62 11.23
N ARG A 4 17.94 -4.31 12.29
CA ARG A 4 16.61 -4.09 12.87
C ARG A 4 16.50 -2.69 13.46
N LYS A 5 17.48 -2.27 14.25
CA LYS A 5 17.48 -0.95 14.88
C LYS A 5 17.55 0.16 13.84
N THR A 6 18.42 0.01 12.83
CA THR A 6 18.53 0.96 11.72
C THR A 6 17.23 1.06 10.92
N THR A 7 16.65 -0.07 10.51
CA THR A 7 15.37 -0.08 9.77
C THR A 7 14.23 0.50 10.60
N THR A 8 14.17 0.23 11.91
CA THR A 8 13.14 0.81 12.79
C THR A 8 13.22 2.33 12.81
N TRP A 9 14.42 2.90 12.95
CA TRP A 9 14.60 4.35 12.92
C TRP A 9 14.23 4.97 11.57
N ILE A 10 14.60 4.32 10.46
CA ILE A 10 14.21 4.76 9.12
C ILE A 10 12.68 4.84 9.00
N LEU A 11 11.96 3.81 9.43
CA LEU A 11 10.50 3.78 9.37
C LEU A 11 9.85 4.89 10.21
N ILE A 12 10.35 5.12 11.43
CA ILE A 12 9.86 6.20 12.31
C ILE A 12 10.08 7.56 11.67
N VAL A 13 11.30 7.82 11.18
CA VAL A 13 11.65 9.12 10.59
C VAL A 13 10.82 9.39 9.34
N ILE A 14 10.68 8.41 8.45
CA ILE A 14 9.83 8.55 7.25
C ILE A 14 8.38 8.83 7.64
N GLY A 15 7.83 8.08 8.61
CA GLY A 15 6.46 8.29 9.08
C GLY A 15 6.23 9.70 9.64
N ILE A 16 7.16 10.21 10.46
CA ILE A 16 7.11 11.57 10.99
C ILE A 16 7.18 12.61 9.88
N ILE A 17 8.10 12.45 8.91
CA ILE A 17 8.24 13.39 7.78
C ILE A 17 6.95 13.45 6.97
N LEU A 18 6.36 12.30 6.64
CA LEU A 18 5.12 12.25 5.87
C LEU A 18 3.97 12.95 6.62
N LEU A 19 3.84 12.72 7.92
CA LEU A 19 2.81 13.36 8.75
C LEU A 19 3.02 14.88 8.87
N ILE A 20 4.25 15.32 9.14
CA ILE A 20 4.56 16.75 9.26
C ILE A 20 4.29 17.46 7.94
N TRP A 21 4.69 16.87 6.81
CA TRP A 21 4.43 17.45 5.50
C TRP A 21 2.93 17.61 5.23
N ASP A 22 2.14 16.56 5.47
CA ASP A 22 0.69 16.61 5.26
C ASP A 22 0.04 17.71 6.11
N ILE A 23 0.49 17.88 7.36
CA ILE A 23 -0.01 18.93 8.29
C ILE A 23 0.40 20.33 7.81
N ILE A 24 1.66 20.52 7.41
CA ILE A 24 2.15 21.83 6.93
C ILE A 24 1.36 22.25 5.69
N VAL A 25 1.16 21.32 4.76
CA VAL A 25 0.40 21.59 3.54
C VAL A 25 -1.08 21.81 3.86
N ALA A 26 -1.68 21.01 4.74
CA ALA A 26 -3.07 21.23 5.15
C ALA A 26 -3.32 22.63 5.74
N ALA A 27 -2.29 23.27 6.33
CA ALA A 27 -2.39 24.62 6.88
C ALA A 27 -2.39 25.75 5.83
N ASN A 28 -2.15 25.44 4.55
CA ASN A 28 -2.15 26.45 3.46
C ASN A 28 -3.54 26.64 2.80
N ASP A 29 -4.57 25.92 3.28
CA ASP A 29 -5.97 25.91 2.80
C ASP A 29 -6.14 25.63 1.28
N MET A 30 -5.11 25.14 0.58
CA MET A 30 -5.20 24.74 -0.82
C MET A 30 -5.75 23.31 -0.92
N ARG A 31 -6.96 23.19 -1.47
CA ARG A 31 -7.62 21.91 -1.67
C ARG A 31 -6.87 21.04 -2.68
N GLY A 32 -6.62 19.77 -2.32
CA GLY A 32 -5.98 18.79 -3.19
C GLY A 32 -4.45 18.80 -3.14
N ASP A 33 -3.86 19.55 -2.21
CA ASP A 33 -2.39 19.71 -2.11
C ASP A 33 -1.75 18.73 -1.11
N THR A 34 -2.53 18.22 -0.16
CA THR A 34 -2.04 17.27 0.84
C THR A 34 -1.69 15.93 0.19
N ILE A 35 -0.68 15.22 0.74
CA ILE A 35 -0.34 13.87 0.30
C ILE A 35 -1.57 12.96 0.44
N SER A 36 -2.36 13.13 1.50
CA SER A 36 -3.57 12.34 1.74
C SER A 36 -4.64 12.57 0.66
N GLU A 37 -4.89 13.81 0.25
CA GLU A 37 -5.79 14.11 -0.87
C GLU A 37 -5.25 13.60 -2.21
N ILE A 38 -3.97 13.83 -2.50
CA ILE A 38 -3.32 13.35 -3.72
C ILE A 38 -3.39 11.82 -3.78
N ALA A 39 -3.11 11.13 -2.68
CA ALA A 39 -3.18 9.67 -2.62
C ALA A 39 -4.62 9.16 -2.83
N ARG A 40 -5.62 9.81 -2.23
CA ARG A 40 -7.03 9.51 -2.45
C ARG A 40 -7.40 9.69 -3.91
N ASP A 41 -7.10 10.84 -4.49
CA ASP A 41 -7.51 11.18 -5.85
C ASP A 41 -6.77 10.31 -6.88
N THR A 42 -5.50 10.00 -6.60
CA THR A 42 -4.70 9.04 -7.38
C THR A 42 -5.29 7.64 -7.29
N SER A 43 -5.82 7.22 -6.13
CA SER A 43 -6.39 5.88 -5.96
C SER A 43 -7.62 5.63 -6.85
N TYR A 44 -8.36 6.67 -7.23
CA TYR A 44 -9.47 6.57 -8.18
C TYR A 44 -9.01 6.28 -9.61
N ARG A 45 -7.73 6.51 -9.92
CA ARG A 45 -7.15 6.35 -11.28
C ARG A 45 -6.10 5.25 -11.35
N LEU A 46 -5.39 4.98 -10.26
CA LEU A 46 -4.31 3.99 -10.16
C LEU A 46 -4.66 2.92 -9.13
N TRP A 47 -5.22 1.80 -9.58
CA TRP A 47 -5.62 0.64 -8.77
C TRP A 47 -4.42 -0.07 -8.13
N LEU A 48 -3.23 0.07 -8.73
CA LEU A 48 -2.01 -0.48 -8.15
C LEU A 48 -1.72 0.12 -6.76
N LEU A 49 -2.06 1.39 -6.53
CA LEU A 49 -1.83 2.05 -5.25
C LEU A 49 -2.62 1.37 -4.10
N PRO A 50 -3.97 1.28 -4.14
CA PRO A 50 -4.72 0.60 -3.09
C PRO A 50 -4.36 -0.88 -2.97
N TRP A 51 -4.11 -1.59 -4.09
CA TRP A 51 -3.67 -2.99 -4.03
C TRP A 51 -2.36 -3.15 -3.27
N SER A 52 -1.36 -2.31 -3.58
CA SER A 52 -0.04 -2.39 -2.96
C SER A 52 -0.09 -2.05 -1.48
N ILE A 53 -0.85 -1.00 -1.12
CA ILE A 53 -1.06 -0.65 0.29
C ILE A 53 -1.74 -1.81 1.01
N GLY A 54 -2.82 -2.36 0.44
CA GLY A 54 -3.49 -3.55 0.98
C GLY A 54 -2.51 -4.71 1.19
N GLY A 55 -1.74 -5.07 0.16
CA GLY A 55 -0.75 -6.14 0.21
C GLY A 55 0.29 -5.96 1.30
N ILE A 56 0.82 -4.75 1.47
CA ILE A 56 1.76 -4.43 2.55
C ILE A 56 1.07 -4.57 3.91
N MET A 57 -0.15 -4.05 4.07
CA MET A 57 -0.90 -4.17 5.33
C MET A 57 -1.20 -5.63 5.69
N GLY A 58 -1.61 -6.45 4.72
CA GLY A 58 -1.84 -7.88 4.91
C GLY A 58 -0.57 -8.63 5.28
N HIS A 59 0.54 -8.30 4.61
CA HIS A 59 1.86 -8.84 4.92
C HIS A 59 2.33 -8.50 6.35
N LEU A 60 2.13 -7.26 6.78
CA LEU A 60 2.65 -6.75 8.06
C LEU A 60 1.79 -7.16 9.26
N PHE A 61 0.47 -7.12 9.12
CA PHE A 61 -0.47 -7.20 10.25
C PHE A 61 -1.23 -8.51 10.31
N TRP A 62 -1.38 -9.24 9.20
CA TRP A 62 -2.03 -10.55 9.19
C TRP A 62 -0.99 -11.67 9.09
N ASN A 63 -0.19 -11.83 10.14
CA ASN A 63 0.92 -12.78 10.14
C ASN A 63 0.46 -14.23 10.37
N LYS A 64 1.21 -15.19 9.81
CA LYS A 64 1.01 -16.63 10.08
C LYS A 64 1.97 -17.06 11.18
N LYS A 65 1.47 -17.82 12.16
CA LYS A 65 2.26 -18.33 13.30
C LYS A 65 3.51 -19.09 12.85
N ASP A 66 3.36 -19.94 11.83
CA ASP A 66 4.44 -20.81 11.36
C ASP A 66 5.21 -20.21 10.16
N GLY A 67 4.73 -19.08 9.64
CA GLY A 67 5.14 -18.49 8.37
C GLY A 67 4.50 -19.18 7.17
N GLY A 68 5.07 -19.01 5.98
CA GLY A 68 4.64 -19.68 4.74
C GLY A 68 5.63 -19.41 3.60
N LYS A 69 5.42 -20.09 2.46
CA LYS A 69 6.22 -19.85 1.26
C LYS A 69 5.69 -18.63 0.51
N TRP A 70 6.59 -17.77 0.05
CA TRP A 70 6.21 -16.67 -0.82
C TRP A 70 5.78 -17.21 -2.18
N ASN A 71 4.66 -16.69 -2.70
CA ASN A 71 4.23 -16.92 -4.05
C ASN A 71 4.62 -15.73 -4.93
N VAL A 72 5.92 -15.65 -5.23
CA VAL A 72 6.51 -14.55 -6.01
C VAL A 72 5.87 -14.45 -7.39
N LEU A 73 5.53 -15.59 -8.02
CA LEU A 73 4.90 -15.60 -9.34
C LEU A 73 3.52 -14.95 -9.31
N ALA A 74 2.67 -15.26 -8.32
CA ALA A 74 1.36 -14.61 -8.17
C ALA A 74 1.50 -13.10 -7.93
N MET A 75 2.49 -12.68 -7.13
CA MET A 75 2.79 -11.26 -6.91
C MET A 75 3.21 -10.55 -8.20
N ILE A 76 4.10 -11.13 -8.99
CA ILE A 76 4.53 -10.58 -10.28
C ILE A 76 3.34 -10.48 -11.24
N ILE A 77 2.58 -11.56 -11.42
CA ILE A 77 1.43 -11.60 -12.32
C ILE A 77 0.41 -10.52 -11.91
N SER A 78 0.03 -10.47 -10.62
CA SER A 78 -0.91 -9.46 -10.14
C SER A 78 -0.41 -8.02 -10.35
N SER A 79 0.88 -7.78 -10.15
CA SER A 79 1.49 -6.46 -10.39
C SER A 79 1.46 -6.08 -11.87
N VAL A 80 1.81 -6.99 -12.77
CA VAL A 80 1.75 -6.75 -14.23
C VAL A 80 0.32 -6.48 -14.69
N VAL A 81 -0.65 -7.27 -14.21
CA VAL A 81 -2.07 -7.08 -14.53
C VAL A 81 -2.56 -5.73 -14.04
N LEU A 82 -2.22 -5.32 -12.81
CA LEU A 82 -2.62 -4.02 -12.26
C LEU A 82 -1.94 -2.84 -12.95
N ILE A 83 -0.67 -2.98 -13.36
CA ILE A 83 0.01 -1.97 -14.17
C ILE A 83 -0.70 -1.82 -15.51
N ALA A 84 -0.99 -2.92 -16.21
CA ALA A 84 -1.72 -2.89 -17.48
C ALA A 84 -3.12 -2.26 -17.31
N ALA A 85 -3.85 -2.65 -16.27
CA ALA A 85 -5.16 -2.09 -15.96
C ALA A 85 -5.11 -0.58 -15.67
N ASN A 86 -4.10 -0.11 -14.93
CA ASN A 86 -3.88 1.32 -14.72
C ASN A 86 -3.58 2.06 -16.02
N LEU A 87 -2.73 1.50 -16.90
CA LEU A 87 -2.41 2.13 -18.18
C LEU A 87 -3.67 2.28 -19.05
N VAL A 88 -4.55 1.27 -19.05
CA VAL A 88 -5.85 1.34 -19.73
C VAL A 88 -6.75 2.39 -19.08
N ALA A 89 -6.84 2.42 -17.75
CA ALA A 89 -7.67 3.39 -17.03
C ALA A 89 -7.21 4.84 -17.27
N LEU A 90 -5.89 5.08 -17.26
CA LEU A 90 -5.30 6.37 -17.58
C LEU A 90 -5.56 6.77 -19.04
N HIS A 91 -5.36 5.85 -19.98
CA HIS A 91 -5.56 6.12 -21.41
C HIS A 91 -7.01 6.49 -21.74
N ASN A 92 -7.98 5.89 -21.04
CA ASN A 92 -9.41 6.10 -21.27
C ASN A 92 -10.05 7.11 -20.31
N GLU A 93 -9.24 7.81 -19.50
CA GLU A 93 -9.71 8.78 -18.49
C GLU A 93 -10.82 8.22 -17.57
N LEU A 94 -10.74 6.92 -17.25
CA LEU A 94 -11.76 6.26 -16.44
C LEU A 94 -11.68 6.76 -14.99
N ALA A 95 -12.61 7.61 -14.61
CA ALA A 95 -12.88 7.95 -13.22
C ALA A 95 -13.76 6.87 -12.61
N ILE A 96 -13.36 6.35 -11.45
CA ILE A 96 -14.01 5.19 -10.85
C ILE A 96 -14.51 5.54 -9.46
N ASP A 97 -15.68 5.00 -9.15
CA ASP A 97 -16.34 5.19 -7.86
C ASP A 97 -15.50 4.64 -6.70
N LEU A 98 -15.69 5.23 -5.52
CA LEU A 98 -14.95 5.00 -4.29
C LEU A 98 -14.89 3.53 -3.86
N TRP A 99 -15.90 2.74 -4.23
CA TRP A 99 -15.97 1.33 -3.89
C TRP A 99 -14.89 0.48 -4.56
N VAL A 100 -14.43 0.85 -5.76
CA VAL A 100 -13.45 0.06 -6.50
C VAL A 100 -12.08 0.07 -5.83
N PRO A 101 -11.49 1.24 -5.46
CA PRO A 101 -10.27 1.26 -4.66
C PRO A 101 -10.35 0.45 -3.37
N LEU A 102 -11.51 0.46 -2.69
CA LEU A 102 -11.71 -0.31 -1.46
C LEU A 102 -11.66 -1.82 -1.73
N ILE A 103 -12.34 -2.31 -2.76
CA ILE A 103 -12.31 -3.73 -3.15
C ILE A 103 -10.88 -4.13 -3.53
N VAL A 104 -10.19 -3.30 -4.30
CA VAL A 104 -8.81 -3.55 -4.72
C VAL A 104 -7.87 -3.57 -3.51
N PHE A 105 -8.06 -2.69 -2.54
CA PHE A 105 -7.33 -2.70 -1.26
C PHE A 105 -7.57 -4.00 -0.49
N VAL A 106 -8.83 -4.43 -0.34
CA VAL A 106 -9.17 -5.68 0.36
C VAL A 106 -8.57 -6.90 -0.36
N GLY A 107 -8.62 -6.92 -1.69
CA GLY A 107 -7.98 -7.94 -2.50
C GLY A 107 -6.46 -7.99 -2.27
N GLY A 108 -5.82 -6.81 -2.25
CA GLY A 108 -4.42 -6.67 -1.91
C GLY A 108 -4.12 -7.19 -0.51
N PHE A 109 -4.93 -6.83 0.49
CA PHE A 109 -4.78 -7.27 1.88
C PHE A 109 -4.81 -8.80 2.03
N VAL A 110 -5.78 -9.44 1.38
CA VAL A 110 -5.87 -10.91 1.34
C VAL A 110 -4.66 -11.50 0.61
N ALA A 111 -4.26 -10.94 -0.53
CA ALA A 111 -3.08 -11.39 -1.28
C ALA A 111 -1.79 -11.27 -0.47
N GLY A 112 -1.60 -10.17 0.27
CA GLY A 112 -0.47 -9.97 1.17
C GLY A 112 -0.37 -11.07 2.22
N HIS A 113 -1.49 -11.42 2.85
CA HIS A 113 -1.53 -12.53 3.81
C HIS A 113 -1.16 -13.89 3.21
N PHE A 114 -1.70 -14.21 2.02
CA PHE A 114 -1.57 -15.55 1.46
C PHE A 114 -0.31 -15.76 0.61
N TRP A 115 0.05 -14.78 -0.22
CA TRP A 115 1.16 -14.87 -1.17
C TRP A 115 2.46 -14.32 -0.60
N TRP A 116 2.38 -13.45 0.41
CA TRP A 116 3.54 -12.87 1.07
C TRP A 116 3.45 -13.07 2.60
N PRO A 117 3.31 -14.30 3.13
CA PRO A 117 3.12 -14.49 4.56
C PRO A 117 4.39 -14.18 5.35
N GLN A 118 4.27 -13.36 6.40
CA GLN A 118 5.34 -13.16 7.38
C GLN A 118 5.15 -14.07 8.58
N ARG A 119 6.25 -14.53 9.17
CA ARG A 119 6.23 -15.30 10.41
C ARG A 119 6.00 -14.35 11.58
N ALA A 120 4.99 -14.64 12.40
CA ALA A 120 4.74 -13.89 13.63
C ALA A 120 5.92 -14.08 14.60
N LYS A 121 6.46 -12.99 15.14
CA LYS A 121 7.42 -13.05 16.23
C LYS A 121 6.67 -13.52 17.48
N LYS A 122 7.15 -14.58 18.15
CA LYS A 122 6.66 -14.91 19.50
C LYS A 122 6.97 -13.73 20.41
N LEU A 123 5.93 -13.07 20.92
CA LEU A 123 6.06 -12.17 22.05
C LEU A 123 6.23 -13.08 23.26
N ASN A 124 7.44 -13.09 23.81
CA ASN A 124 7.74 -13.72 25.10
C ASN A 124 7.44 -12.72 26.21
#